data_AF-A0A6B2LMX2-F1
#
_entry.id   AF-A0A6B2LMX2-F1
#
_cell.length_a   1.000
_cell.length_b   1.000
_cell.length_c   1.000
_cell.angle_alpha   90.00
_cell.angle_beta   90.00
_cell.angle_gamma   90.00
#
_symmetry.space_group_name_H-M   'P 1'
#
loop_
_entity.id
_entity.type
_entity.pdbx_description
1 polymer ?
#
loop_
_entity_poly.entity_id
_entity_poly.type
_entity_poly.pdbx_seq_one_letter_code
_entity_poly.pdbx_strand_id
1 'polypeptide(L)'
;MGAALAISLSVMAAAWGIAICGSTILGQAVGTPRIRTKNIISIIFCEALAIYGIITAIIVQIKITSTKTMAGSDYYAGFAIFWAGLLVGASNLACGVGVGVSGSSAAVADSSNPELFIKILVIEIFASALGLFGLIVGIVEANSATFGQGQIPIN
;
A
#
# COMPACT_ATOMS: atom_id res chain seq x y z
N MET A 1 8.57 -15.45 -0.59
CA MET A 1 7.58 -15.02 0.44
C MET A 1 7.41 -13.51 0.49
N GLY A 2 8.48 -12.71 0.67
CA GLY A 2 8.39 -11.24 0.81
C GLY A 2 7.57 -10.55 -0.29
N ALA A 3 7.85 -10.83 -1.56
CA ALA A 3 7.09 -10.28 -2.68
C ALA A 3 5.59 -10.68 -2.66
N ALA A 4 5.28 -11.93 -2.30
CA ALA A 4 3.90 -12.40 -2.21
C ALA A 4 3.13 -11.70 -1.08
N LEU A 5 3.76 -11.52 0.09
CA LEU A 5 3.17 -10.81 1.23
C LEU A 5 2.97 -9.31 0.92
N ALA A 6 3.89 -8.68 0.20
CA ALA A 6 3.76 -7.29 -0.21
C ALA A 6 2.51 -7.06 -1.07
N ILE A 7 2.26 -7.91 -2.07
CA ILE A 7 1.07 -7.80 -2.94
C ILE A 7 -0.19 -8.20 -2.18
N SER A 8 -0.22 -9.37 -1.54
CA SER A 8 -1.46 -9.91 -0.97
C SER A 8 -2.02 -9.02 0.13
N LEU A 9 -1.16 -8.53 1.03
CA LEU A 9 -1.58 -7.61 2.11
C LEU A 9 -2.02 -6.26 1.56
N SER A 10 -1.34 -5.73 0.53
CA SER A 10 -1.72 -4.44 -0.09
C SER A 10 -3.04 -4.52 -0.86
N VAL A 11 -3.29 -5.63 -1.56
CA VAL A 11 -4.57 -5.85 -2.26
C VAL A 11 -5.70 -6.05 -1.25
N MET A 12 -5.46 -6.78 -0.16
CA MET A 12 -6.43 -6.91 0.93
C MET A 12 -6.74 -5.55 1.57
N ALA A 13 -5.74 -4.68 1.73
CA ALA A 13 -5.92 -3.32 2.21
C ALA A 13 -6.86 -2.51 1.32
N ALA A 14 -6.59 -2.52 0.01
CA ALA A 14 -7.40 -1.83 -0.98
C ALA A 14 -8.84 -2.37 -0.98
N ALA A 15 -9.01 -3.70 -0.99
CA ALA A 15 -10.32 -4.33 -0.95
C ALA A 15 -11.13 -3.93 0.29
N TRP A 16 -10.50 -3.92 1.47
CA TRP A 16 -11.17 -3.53 2.71
C TRP A 16 -11.53 -2.02 2.69
N GLY A 17 -10.60 -1.16 2.31
CA GLY A 17 -10.85 0.29 2.21
C GLY A 17 -12.00 0.62 1.26
N ILE A 18 -12.01 -0.03 0.08
CA ILE A 18 -13.07 0.12 -0.92
C ILE A 18 -14.41 -0.41 -0.40
N ALA A 19 -14.43 -1.55 0.29
CA ALA A 19 -15.67 -2.10 0.82
C ALA A 19 -16.33 -1.17 1.87
N ILE A 20 -15.53 -0.58 2.76
CA ILE A 20 -16.00 0.37 3.78
C ILE A 20 -16.51 1.65 3.11
N CYS A 21 -15.67 2.32 2.31
CA CYS A 21 -16.01 3.60 1.70
C CYS A 21 -17.13 3.45 0.65
N GLY A 22 -17.04 2.45 -0.22
CA GLY A 22 -17.97 2.20 -1.32
C GLY A 22 -19.39 1.90 -0.85
N SER A 23 -19.56 1.06 0.18
CA SER A 23 -20.90 0.79 0.76
C SER A 23 -21.53 2.07 1.35
N THR A 24 -20.71 2.93 1.93
CA THR A 24 -21.16 4.21 2.52
C THR A 24 -21.55 5.22 1.45
N ILE A 25 -20.75 5.36 0.39
CA ILE A 25 -21.06 6.23 -0.76
C ILE A 25 -22.37 5.80 -1.40
N LEU A 26 -22.55 4.50 -1.64
CA LEU A 26 -23.79 3.98 -2.24
C LEU A 26 -25.00 4.22 -1.34
N GLY A 27 -24.88 4.02 -0.03
CA GLY A 27 -25.95 4.28 0.93
C GLY A 27 -26.39 5.75 0.95
N GLN A 28 -25.44 6.67 0.91
CA GLN A 28 -25.74 8.11 0.91
C GLN A 28 -26.21 8.61 -0.48
N ALA A 29 -25.79 7.95 -1.57
CA ALA A 29 -26.12 8.37 -2.94
C ALA A 29 -27.60 8.17 -3.29
N VAL A 30 -28.34 7.34 -2.53
CA VAL A 30 -29.80 7.19 -2.68
C VAL A 30 -30.53 8.49 -2.32
N GLY A 31 -30.11 9.15 -1.23
CA GLY A 31 -30.70 10.42 -0.79
C GLY A 31 -30.11 11.64 -1.50
N THR A 32 -28.84 11.59 -1.91
CA THR A 32 -28.14 12.75 -2.49
C THR A 32 -27.22 12.31 -3.63
N PRO A 33 -27.70 12.16 -4.88
CA PRO A 33 -26.95 11.49 -5.95
C PRO A 33 -25.69 12.24 -6.42
N ARG A 34 -25.58 13.54 -6.12
CA ARG A 34 -24.40 14.36 -6.49
C ARG A 34 -23.09 13.92 -5.82
N ILE A 35 -23.16 13.20 -4.70
CA ILE A 35 -21.97 12.76 -3.94
C ILE A 35 -21.19 11.65 -4.67
N ARG A 36 -21.85 10.91 -5.57
CA ARG A 36 -21.25 9.76 -6.27
C ARG A 36 -19.98 10.16 -7.01
N THR A 37 -20.00 11.28 -7.73
CA THR A 37 -18.89 11.66 -8.60
C THR A 37 -17.74 12.33 -7.83
N LYS A 38 -18.05 13.04 -6.73
CA LYS A 38 -17.03 13.72 -5.92
C LYS A 38 -16.24 12.75 -5.04
N ASN A 39 -16.92 11.79 -4.43
CA ASN A 39 -16.30 10.90 -3.44
C ASN A 39 -15.58 9.69 -4.05
N ILE A 40 -15.54 9.56 -5.39
CA ILE A 40 -14.71 8.55 -6.08
C ILE A 40 -13.22 8.76 -5.78
N ILE A 41 -12.79 9.98 -5.46
CA ILE A 41 -11.41 10.29 -5.08
C ILE A 41 -10.94 9.39 -3.91
N SER A 42 -11.82 9.10 -2.94
CA SER A 42 -11.50 8.24 -1.80
C SER A 42 -11.24 6.77 -2.21
N ILE A 43 -11.95 6.28 -3.22
CA ILE A 43 -11.73 4.94 -3.79
C ILE A 43 -10.36 4.88 -4.48
N ILE A 44 -9.99 5.93 -5.21
CA ILE A 44 -8.69 6.01 -5.90
C ILE A 44 -7.53 5.98 -4.91
N PHE A 45 -7.65 6.64 -3.75
CA PHE A 45 -6.63 6.55 -2.70
C PHE A 45 -6.50 5.15 -2.10
N CYS A 46 -7.61 4.42 -1.96
CA CYS A 46 -7.55 3.01 -1.55
C CYS A 46 -6.87 2.14 -2.62
N GLU A 47 -7.10 2.40 -3.91
CA GLU A 47 -6.47 1.67 -5.01
C GLU A 47 -4.95 1.93 -5.11
N ALA A 48 -4.51 3.17 -4.84
CA ALA A 48 -3.09 3.53 -4.88
C ALA A 48 -2.21 2.62 -3.97
N LEU A 49 -2.76 2.13 -2.85
CA LEU A 49 -2.09 1.20 -1.95
C LEU A 49 -1.76 -0.14 -2.60
N ALA A 50 -2.64 -0.66 -3.47
CA ALA A 50 -2.37 -1.87 -4.24
C ALA A 50 -1.24 -1.64 -5.26
N ILE A 51 -1.18 -0.43 -5.86
CA ILE A 51 -0.10 -0.03 -6.76
C ILE A 51 1.24 0.00 -6.02
N TYR A 52 1.28 0.49 -4.78
CA TYR A 52 2.49 0.48 -3.96
C TYR A 52 2.97 -0.95 -3.65
N GLY A 53 2.04 -1.87 -3.42
CA GLY A 53 2.33 -3.30 -3.20
C GLY A 53 2.93 -3.98 -4.43
N ILE A 54 2.36 -3.77 -5.62
CA ILE A 54 2.88 -4.38 -6.86
C ILE A 54 4.24 -3.79 -7.26
N ILE A 55 4.47 -2.49 -7.07
CA ILE A 55 5.78 -1.86 -7.31
C ILE A 55 6.85 -2.51 -6.43
N THR A 56 6.58 -2.70 -5.14
CA THR A 56 7.53 -3.32 -4.21
C THR A 56 7.86 -4.76 -4.61
N ALA A 57 6.86 -5.52 -5.02
CA ALA A 57 7.08 -6.90 -5.45
C ALA A 57 7.92 -7.00 -6.73
N ILE A 58 7.73 -6.09 -7.69
CA ILE A 58 8.56 -6.00 -8.89
C ILE A 58 10.01 -5.68 -8.52
N ILE A 59 10.24 -4.70 -7.64
CA ILE A 59 11.59 -4.33 -7.18
C ILE A 59 12.31 -5.51 -6.50
N VAL A 60 11.60 -6.22 -5.62
CA VAL A 60 12.12 -7.43 -4.96
C VAL A 60 12.47 -8.50 -6.00
N GLN A 61 11.60 -8.72 -6.99
CA GLN A 61 11.82 -9.72 -8.03
C GLN A 61 13.09 -9.44 -8.86
N ILE A 62 13.36 -8.17 -9.16
CA ILE A 62 14.55 -7.77 -9.94
C ILE A 62 15.86 -8.01 -9.17
N LYS A 63 15.83 -7.95 -7.84
CA LYS A 63 17.03 -8.13 -7.02
C LYS A 63 17.42 -9.59 -6.80
N ILE A 64 16.48 -10.53 -6.90
CA ILE A 64 16.75 -11.94 -6.67
C ILE A 64 17.65 -12.48 -7.78
N THR A 65 18.86 -12.91 -7.41
CA THR A 65 19.84 -13.54 -8.33
C THR A 65 20.22 -14.92 -7.80
N SER A 66 20.38 -15.91 -8.68
CA SER A 66 20.78 -17.26 -8.31
C SER A 66 22.27 -17.31 -7.92
N THR A 67 22.58 -17.48 -6.63
CA THR A 67 23.94 -17.73 -6.16
C THR A 67 24.20 -19.22 -5.96
N LYS A 68 25.37 -19.70 -6.43
CA LYS A 68 25.78 -21.14 -6.33
C LYS A 68 26.41 -21.49 -4.98
N THR A 69 26.84 -20.50 -4.20
CA THR A 69 27.53 -20.67 -2.92
C THR A 69 26.86 -19.77 -1.91
N MET A 70 26.25 -20.37 -0.88
CA MET A 70 25.53 -19.64 0.18
C MET A 70 26.55 -19.00 1.14
N ALA A 71 26.78 -17.70 1.01
CA ALA A 71 27.60 -16.94 1.97
C ALA A 71 26.72 -16.32 3.08
N GLY A 72 27.32 -15.89 4.19
CA GLY A 72 26.61 -15.16 5.27
C GLY A 72 25.86 -13.92 4.77
N SER A 73 26.37 -13.26 3.73
CA SER A 73 25.74 -12.12 3.06
C SER A 73 24.42 -12.48 2.37
N ASP A 74 24.28 -13.70 1.84
CA ASP A 74 23.07 -14.12 1.13
C ASP A 74 21.91 -14.38 2.10
N TYR A 75 22.21 -14.83 3.33
CA TYR A 75 21.21 -14.96 4.40
C TYR A 75 20.66 -13.59 4.82
N TYR A 76 21.55 -12.59 5.00
CA TYR A 76 21.12 -11.21 5.30
C TYR A 76 20.22 -10.65 4.19
N ALA A 77 20.60 -10.81 2.93
CA ALA A 77 19.81 -10.36 1.79
C ALA A 77 18.43 -11.04 1.74
N GLY A 78 18.36 -12.34 2.06
CA GLY A 78 17.11 -13.08 2.14
C GLY A 78 16.16 -12.57 3.24
N PHE A 79 16.67 -12.33 4.45
CA PHE A 79 15.87 -11.78 5.55
C PHE A 79 15.46 -10.32 5.29
N ALA A 80 16.36 -9.49 4.76
CA ALA A 80 16.06 -8.10 4.41
C ALA A 80 14.90 -8.00 3.41
N ILE A 81 14.90 -8.82 2.36
CA ILE A 81 13.80 -8.85 1.38
C ILE A 81 12.49 -9.38 1.97
N PHE A 82 12.57 -10.35 2.87
CA PHE A 82 11.39 -10.87 3.56
C PHE A 82 10.72 -9.78 4.40
N TRP A 83 11.49 -9.09 5.25
CA TRP A 83 11.00 -8.02 6.11
C TRP A 83 10.59 -6.77 5.34
N ALA A 84 11.30 -6.41 4.26
CA ALA A 84 10.91 -5.32 3.38
C ALA A 84 9.50 -5.52 2.81
N GLY A 85 9.20 -6.72 2.29
CA GLY A 85 7.87 -7.03 1.75
C GLY A 85 6.77 -7.07 2.82
N LEU A 86 7.08 -7.60 4.02
CA LEU A 86 6.14 -7.64 5.13
C LEU A 86 5.82 -6.23 5.66
N LEU A 87 6.84 -5.37 5.81
CA LEU A 87 6.69 -4.01 6.31
C LEU A 87 5.79 -3.17 5.39
N VAL A 88 6.02 -3.22 4.07
CA VAL A 88 5.20 -2.51 3.09
C VAL A 88 3.77 -3.05 3.08
N GLY A 89 3.61 -4.38 3.10
CA GLY A 89 2.28 -5.00 3.11
C GLY A 89 1.49 -4.62 4.37
N ALA A 90 2.12 -4.65 5.54
CA ALA A 90 1.49 -4.31 6.82
C ALA A 90 1.17 -2.81 6.93
N SER A 91 2.07 -1.93 6.47
CA SER A 91 1.82 -0.48 6.44
C SER A 91 0.66 -0.14 5.52
N ASN A 92 0.60 -0.75 4.34
CA ASN A 92 -0.49 -0.55 3.39
C ASN A 92 -1.82 -1.06 3.95
N LEU A 93 -1.81 -2.17 4.67
CA LEU A 93 -3.01 -2.70 5.36
C LEU A 93 -3.57 -1.71 6.40
N ALA A 94 -2.72 -1.22 7.30
CA ALA A 94 -3.13 -0.23 8.29
C ALA A 94 -3.63 1.07 7.63
N CYS A 95 -2.91 1.52 6.59
CA CYS A 95 -3.27 2.70 5.82
C CYS A 95 -4.63 2.54 5.12
N GLY A 96 -4.91 1.39 4.49
CA GLY A 96 -6.15 1.15 3.75
C GLY A 96 -7.39 1.17 4.63
N VAL A 97 -7.27 0.65 5.86
CA VAL A 97 -8.35 0.75 6.86
C VAL A 97 -8.57 2.21 7.27
N GLY A 98 -7.50 2.96 7.55
CA GLY A 98 -7.58 4.37 7.90
C GLY A 98 -8.24 5.23 6.82
N VAL A 99 -7.77 5.09 5.57
CA VAL A 99 -8.30 5.79 4.40
C VAL A 99 -9.76 5.41 4.17
N GLY A 100 -10.12 4.12 4.24
CA GLY A 100 -11.50 3.66 4.08
C GLY A 100 -12.47 4.27 5.11
N VAL A 101 -12.08 4.32 6.39
CA VAL A 101 -12.90 4.93 7.45
C VAL A 101 -13.01 6.44 7.26
N SER A 102 -11.92 7.13 6.93
CA SER A 102 -11.98 8.57 6.63
C SER A 102 -12.84 8.88 5.40
N GLY A 103 -12.76 8.06 4.35
CA GLY A 103 -13.58 8.20 3.14
C GLY A 103 -15.06 7.97 3.40
N SER A 104 -15.42 7.00 4.26
CA SER A 104 -16.79 6.83 4.74
C SER A 104 -17.30 8.06 5.49
N SER A 105 -16.49 8.64 6.37
CA SER A 105 -16.86 9.87 7.08
C SER A 105 -17.04 11.06 6.14
N ALA A 106 -16.22 11.14 5.08
CA ALA A 106 -16.34 12.15 4.03
C ALA A 106 -17.65 12.00 3.24
N ALA A 107 -18.08 10.77 2.94
CA ALA A 107 -19.32 10.49 2.23
C ALA A 107 -20.57 10.89 3.04
N VAL A 108 -20.57 10.62 4.35
CA VAL A 108 -21.68 11.02 5.24
C VAL A 108 -21.71 12.53 5.48
N ALA A 109 -20.54 13.17 5.56
CA ALA A 109 -20.48 14.61 5.73
C ALA A 109 -20.90 15.37 4.46
N ASP A 110 -20.49 14.90 3.26
CA ASP A 110 -20.84 15.54 1.98
C ASP A 110 -22.35 15.42 1.66
N SER A 111 -23.01 14.35 2.11
CA SER A 111 -24.48 14.22 1.97
C SER A 111 -25.23 15.27 2.80
N SER A 112 -24.68 15.63 3.97
CA SER A 112 -25.23 16.67 4.83
C SER A 112 -24.90 18.07 4.33
N ASN A 113 -23.61 18.38 4.11
CA ASN A 113 -23.12 19.68 3.68
C ASN A 113 -21.92 19.54 2.73
N PRO A 114 -22.01 20.05 1.48
CA PRO A 114 -20.98 19.80 0.47
C PRO A 114 -19.66 20.56 0.72
N GLU A 115 -19.65 21.57 1.59
CA GLU A 115 -18.45 22.31 1.95
C GLU A 115 -17.53 21.54 2.92
N LEU A 116 -18.04 20.51 3.59
CA LEU A 116 -17.25 19.70 4.53
C LEU A 116 -16.33 18.71 3.82
N PHE A 117 -16.62 18.35 2.57
CA PHE A 117 -15.86 17.35 1.81
C PHE A 117 -14.36 17.68 1.76
N ILE A 118 -14.01 18.91 1.39
CA ILE A 118 -12.61 19.34 1.25
C ILE A 118 -11.88 19.27 2.60
N LYS A 119 -12.56 19.58 3.71
CA LYS A 119 -11.95 19.56 5.05
C LYS A 119 -11.61 18.14 5.49
N ILE A 120 -12.45 17.16 5.17
CA ILE A 120 -12.22 15.75 5.51
C ILE A 120 -11.22 15.11 4.53
N LEU A 121 -11.22 15.52 3.27
CA LEU A 121 -10.26 15.07 2.26
C LEU A 121 -8.80 15.29 2.71
N VAL A 122 -8.53 16.39 3.41
CA VAL A 122 -7.18 16.65 3.96
C VAL A 122 -6.74 15.54 4.93
N ILE A 123 -7.65 15.05 5.78
CA ILE A 123 -7.38 13.96 6.73
C ILE A 123 -7.09 12.66 5.97
N GLU A 124 -7.84 12.42 4.89
CA GLU A 124 -7.66 11.26 4.03
C GLU A 124 -6.29 11.24 3.33
N ILE A 125 -5.79 12.42 2.93
CA ILE A 125 -4.44 12.56 2.36
C ILE A 125 -3.37 12.24 3.41
N PHE A 126 -3.52 12.71 4.65
CA PHE A 126 -2.58 12.36 5.71
C PHE A 126 -2.63 10.87 6.08
N ALA A 127 -3.81 10.26 6.04
CA ALA A 127 -3.94 8.82 6.23
C ALA A 127 -3.20 8.05 5.13
N SER A 128 -3.38 8.44 3.85
CA SER A 128 -2.71 7.77 2.72
C SER A 128 -1.19 7.95 2.69
N ALA A 129 -0.66 9.02 3.29
CA ALA A 129 0.78 9.24 3.44
C ALA A 129 1.48 8.14 4.26
N LEU A 130 0.78 7.45 5.17
CA LEU A 130 1.34 6.32 5.94
C LEU A 130 1.78 5.17 5.03
N GLY A 131 1.02 4.89 3.97
CA GLY A 131 1.38 3.88 2.97
C GLY A 131 2.64 4.25 2.19
N LEU A 132 2.78 5.53 1.84
CA LEU A 132 3.99 6.04 1.16
C LEU A 132 5.24 5.95 2.05
N PHE A 133 5.14 6.25 3.35
CA PHE A 133 6.28 6.08 4.25
C PHE A 133 6.72 4.62 4.36
N GLY A 134 5.75 3.68 4.46
CA GLY A 134 6.06 2.25 4.45
C GLY A 134 6.75 1.81 3.15
N LEU A 135 6.27 2.28 1.99
CA LEU A 135 6.89 2.02 0.69
C LEU A 135 8.35 2.50 0.64
N ILE A 136 8.63 3.72 1.08
CA ILE A 136 9.99 4.29 1.07
C ILE A 136 10.93 3.44 1.94
N VAL A 137 10.51 3.10 3.16
CA VAL A 137 11.32 2.27 4.07
C VAL A 137 11.56 0.89 3.47
N GLY A 138 10.53 0.25 2.91
CA GLY A 138 10.67 -1.04 2.25
C GLY A 138 11.63 -1.04 1.06
N ILE A 139 11.63 0.03 0.26
CA ILE A 139 12.56 0.18 -0.86
C ILE A 139 14.00 0.35 -0.37
N VAL A 140 14.24 1.12 0.70
CA VAL A 140 15.58 1.30 1.28
C VAL A 140 16.13 -0.02 1.83
N GLU A 141 15.30 -0.78 2.55
CA GLU A 141 15.66 -2.11 3.06
C GLU A 141 15.96 -3.09 1.92
N ALA A 142 15.10 -3.15 0.89
CA ALA A 142 15.32 -3.97 -0.29
C ALA A 142 16.59 -3.56 -1.05
N ASN A 143 16.96 -2.27 -1.04
CA ASN A 143 18.18 -1.81 -1.68
C ASN A 143 19.46 -2.22 -0.96
N SER A 144 19.40 -2.37 0.35
CA SER A 144 20.53 -2.83 1.17
C SER A 144 20.82 -4.33 0.98
N ALA A 145 19.87 -5.10 0.46
CA ALA A 145 20.06 -6.51 0.10
C ALA A 145 20.87 -6.63 -1.21
N THR A 146 22.08 -7.19 -1.10
CA THR A 146 22.92 -7.55 -2.27
C THR A 146 23.20 -9.05 -2.24
N PHE A 147 22.85 -9.74 -3.32
CA PHE A 147 23.17 -11.15 -3.52
C PHE A 147 24.49 -11.30 -4.27
N GLY A 148 25.31 -12.30 -3.91
CA GLY A 148 26.44 -12.73 -4.74
C GLY A 148 27.77 -11.99 -4.57
N GLN A 149 27.97 -11.22 -3.48
CA GLN A 149 29.26 -10.54 -3.22
C GLN A 149 30.45 -11.48 -2.93
N GLY A 150 30.23 -12.82 -2.90
CA GLY A 150 31.27 -13.83 -2.73
C GLY A 150 31.71 -14.54 -4.02
N GLN A 151 31.16 -14.21 -5.19
CA GLN A 151 31.63 -14.81 -6.45
C GLN A 151 32.92 -14.11 -6.90
N ILE A 152 34.06 -14.73 -6.56
CA ILE A 152 35.32 -14.52 -7.26
C ILE A 152 35.03 -14.72 -8.77
N PRO A 153 35.44 -13.80 -9.67
CA PRO A 153 35.28 -14.01 -11.09
C PRO A 153 36.08 -15.25 -11.49
N ILE A 154 35.40 -16.37 -11.70
CA ILE A 154 35.99 -17.55 -12.30
C ILE A 154 36.14 -17.27 -13.80
N ASN A 155 37.39 -17.11 -14.21
CA ASN A 155 37.87 -17.46 -15.55
C ASN A 155 37.44 -18.90 -15.87
#